data_AF-A0A3D4MFU2-F1
#
_entry.id   AF-A0A3D4MFU2-F1
#
_cell.length_a   1.000
_cell.length_b   1.000
_cell.length_c   1.000
_cell.angle_alpha   90.00
_cell.angle_beta   90.00
_cell.angle_gamma   90.00
#
_symmetry.space_group_name_H-M   'P 1'
#
loop_
_entity.id
_entity.type
_entity.pdbx_description
1 polymer ?
#
loop_
_entity_poly.entity_id
_entity_poly.type
_entity_poly.pdbx_seq_one_letter_code
_entity_poly.pdbx_strand_id
1 'polypeptide(L)'
;MNQDSSFPVAPPPAPLNGKPGVSISLYNMWRCVVCIAHADGIIQPEERVYLEKVFANLDRTYGLTPTQKMTLAADLELPQNLADLLVKVTEPEYRGMLIHFGTILANADGIVTEDEERILSMLHAQQMDSIDADKLREEIRKDMEEHRAELDSEVAELQKNAGIKSPVLKALDRMLKKLNIEMLG
;
A
#
# COMPACT_ATOMS: atom_id res chain seq x y z
N MET A 1 -29.07 35.97 0.29
CA MET A 1 -29.48 34.58 0.00
C MET A 1 -28.23 33.81 -0.38
N ASN A 2 -27.65 33.08 0.57
CA ASN A 2 -26.48 32.23 0.30
C ASN A 2 -27.01 30.83 -0.05
N GLN A 3 -26.66 30.33 -1.23
CA GLN A 3 -26.95 28.95 -1.63
C GLN A 3 -25.84 28.04 -1.13
N ASP A 4 -26.18 27.30 -0.08
CA ASP A 4 -25.37 26.21 0.48
C ASP A 4 -25.41 25.04 -0.50
N SER A 5 -24.34 24.84 -1.26
CA SER A 5 -24.23 23.79 -2.28
C SER A 5 -23.56 22.56 -1.67
N SER A 6 -24.23 21.94 -0.70
CA SER A 6 -23.81 20.63 -0.18
C SER A 6 -24.24 19.57 -1.19
N PHE A 7 -23.31 19.12 -2.02
CA PHE A 7 -23.52 17.95 -2.87
C PHE A 7 -23.66 16.72 -1.96
N PRO A 8 -24.75 15.93 -2.07
CA PRO A 8 -24.85 14.69 -1.30
C PRO A 8 -23.75 13.75 -1.78
N VAL A 9 -22.79 13.45 -0.90
CA VAL A 9 -21.85 12.36 -1.10
C VAL A 9 -22.69 11.09 -1.14
N ALA A 10 -22.77 10.46 -2.32
CA ALA A 10 -23.53 9.23 -2.50
C ALA A 10 -23.02 8.18 -1.50
N PRO A 11 -23.91 7.42 -0.83
CA PRO A 11 -23.50 6.34 0.04
C PRO A 11 -22.63 5.35 -0.76
N PRO A 12 -21.61 4.74 -0.14
CA PRO A 12 -20.78 3.76 -0.82
C PRO A 12 -21.68 2.64 -1.39
N PRO A 13 -21.40 2.18 -2.62
CA PRO A 13 -22.23 1.15 -3.26
C PRO A 13 -22.31 -0.10 -2.38
N ALA A 14 -23.52 -0.66 -2.29
CA ALA A 14 -23.78 -1.86 -1.52
C ALA A 14 -22.87 -3.01 -2.00
N PRO A 15 -22.39 -3.89 -1.10
CA PRO A 15 -21.51 -4.98 -1.48
C PRO A 15 -22.15 -5.90 -2.50
N LEU A 16 -21.44 -6.19 -3.59
CA LEU A 16 -21.84 -7.18 -4.58
C LEU A 16 -21.74 -8.58 -3.94
N ASN A 17 -22.83 -9.35 -3.99
CA ASN A 17 -22.91 -10.76 -3.61
C ASN A 17 -22.76 -11.11 -2.11
N GLY A 18 -23.09 -10.20 -1.19
CA GLY A 18 -23.11 -10.50 0.25
C GLY A 18 -21.73 -10.68 0.89
N LYS A 19 -20.65 -10.35 0.15
CA LYS A 19 -19.30 -10.24 0.70
C LYS A 19 -19.15 -8.90 1.43
N PRO A 20 -18.33 -8.80 2.49
CA PRO A 20 -18.02 -7.49 3.06
C PRO A 20 -17.26 -6.69 2.00
N GLY A 21 -17.82 -5.55 1.56
CA GLY A 21 -17.14 -4.66 0.61
C GLY A 21 -15.76 -4.26 1.14
N VAL A 22 -14.79 -4.06 0.25
CA VAL A 22 -13.43 -3.65 0.65
C VAL A 22 -13.49 -2.31 1.39
N SER A 23 -12.78 -2.18 2.51
CA SER A 23 -12.73 -0.89 3.22
C SER A 23 -12.04 0.16 2.35
N ILE A 24 -12.43 1.43 2.53
CA ILE A 24 -11.81 2.54 1.78
C ILE A 24 -10.30 2.60 2.09
N SER A 25 -9.92 2.33 3.33
CA SER A 25 -8.52 2.36 3.74
C SER A 25 -7.70 1.25 3.11
N LEU A 26 -8.20 0.01 3.13
CA LEU A 26 -7.55 -1.14 2.50
C LEU A 26 -7.43 -0.94 0.98
N TYR A 27 -8.50 -0.45 0.35
CA TYR A 27 -8.51 -0.17 -1.08
C TYR A 27 -7.46 0.89 -1.47
N ASN A 28 -7.41 2.03 -0.78
CA ASN A 28 -6.43 3.07 -1.10
C ASN A 28 -5.00 2.68 -0.69
N MET A 29 -4.82 1.79 0.29
CA MET A 29 -3.52 1.24 0.60
C MET A 29 -2.95 0.47 -0.60
N TRP A 30 -3.74 -0.41 -1.24
CA TRP A 30 -3.26 -1.13 -2.42
C TRP A 30 -2.97 -0.21 -3.60
N ARG A 31 -3.70 0.90 -3.73
CA ARG A 31 -3.39 1.92 -4.74
C ARG A 31 -2.07 2.66 -4.43
N CYS A 32 -1.78 2.90 -3.15
CA CYS A 32 -0.48 3.43 -2.74
C CYS A 32 0.65 2.44 -3.08
N VAL A 33 0.44 1.14 -2.86
CA VAL A 33 1.41 0.09 -3.24
C VAL A 33 1.73 0.15 -4.74
N VAL A 34 0.73 0.37 -5.60
CA VAL A 34 0.94 0.55 -7.04
C VAL A 34 1.79 1.80 -7.32
N CYS A 35 1.49 2.93 -6.69
CA CYS A 35 2.32 4.14 -6.82
C CYS A 35 3.78 3.91 -6.41
N ILE A 36 4.03 3.14 -5.36
CA ILE A 36 5.38 2.83 -4.90
C ILE A 36 6.06 1.84 -5.87
N ALA A 37 5.34 0.87 -6.42
CA ALA A 37 5.87 -0.02 -7.47
C ALA A 37 6.25 0.73 -8.75
N HIS A 38 5.68 1.91 -8.99
CA HIS A 38 6.07 2.81 -10.07
C HIS A 38 7.24 3.75 -9.74
N ALA A 39 7.87 3.65 -8.56
CA ALA A 39 8.93 4.58 -8.14
C ALA A 39 10.07 4.68 -9.18
N ASP A 40 10.46 3.55 -9.79
CA ASP A 40 11.49 3.50 -10.84
C ASP A 40 10.96 3.83 -12.26
N GLY A 41 9.72 4.32 -12.34
CA GLY A 41 9.05 4.74 -13.57
C GLY A 41 8.41 3.62 -14.39
N ILE A 42 8.75 2.35 -14.15
CA ILE A 42 8.22 1.19 -14.89
C ILE A 42 7.94 0.02 -13.93
N ILE A 43 6.70 -0.46 -13.89
CA ILE A 43 6.37 -1.76 -13.29
C ILE A 43 6.84 -2.86 -14.24
N GLN A 44 7.72 -3.75 -13.76
CA GLN A 44 8.21 -4.87 -14.55
C GLN A 44 7.08 -5.87 -14.84
N PRO A 45 7.13 -6.62 -15.97
CA PRO A 45 6.09 -7.58 -16.33
C PRO A 45 5.72 -8.57 -15.22
N GLU A 46 6.71 -9.05 -14.47
CA GLU A 46 6.50 -9.98 -13.37
C GLU A 46 5.80 -9.32 -12.18
N GLU A 47 6.13 -8.06 -11.86
CA GLU A 47 5.49 -7.25 -10.81
C GLU A 47 4.03 -6.97 -11.14
N ARG A 48 3.75 -6.65 -12.40
CA ARG A 48 2.39 -6.46 -12.90
C ARG A 48 1.55 -7.73 -12.74
N VAL A 49 2.04 -8.86 -13.25
CA VAL A 49 1.34 -10.15 -13.12
C VAL A 49 1.07 -10.47 -11.65
N TYR A 50 1.99 -10.12 -10.77
CA TYR A 50 1.84 -10.33 -9.34
C TYR A 50 0.76 -9.42 -8.72
N LEU A 51 0.77 -8.12 -9.02
CA LEU A 51 -0.25 -7.17 -8.57
C LEU A 51 -1.65 -7.54 -9.08
N GLU A 52 -1.74 -8.00 -10.32
CA GLU A 52 -3.00 -8.51 -10.90
C GLU A 52 -3.55 -9.72 -10.12
N LYS A 53 -2.67 -10.65 -9.69
CA LYS A 53 -3.07 -11.77 -8.81
C LYS A 53 -3.59 -11.27 -7.45
N VAL A 54 -2.96 -10.26 -6.87
CA VAL A 54 -3.43 -9.62 -5.63
C VAL A 54 -4.81 -9.01 -5.83
N PHE A 55 -5.04 -8.30 -6.93
CA PHE A 55 -6.34 -7.68 -7.20
C PHE A 55 -7.44 -8.70 -7.45
N ALA A 56 -7.12 -9.81 -8.13
CA ALA A 56 -8.03 -10.94 -8.26
C ALA A 56 -8.40 -11.54 -6.90
N ASN A 57 -7.44 -11.65 -5.98
CA ASN A 57 -7.68 -12.09 -4.61
C ASN A 57 -8.55 -11.10 -3.82
N LEU A 58 -8.29 -9.80 -3.92
CA LEU A 58 -9.13 -8.75 -3.30
C LEU A 58 -10.57 -8.82 -3.81
N ASP A 59 -10.77 -8.99 -5.11
CA ASP A 59 -12.11 -9.17 -5.71
C ASP A 59 -12.79 -10.45 -5.21
N ARG A 60 -12.04 -11.55 -5.14
CA ARG A 60 -12.55 -12.81 -4.61
C ARG A 60 -12.98 -12.68 -3.15
N THR A 61 -12.23 -11.99 -2.31
CA THR A 61 -12.50 -11.87 -0.88
C THR A 61 -13.58 -10.83 -0.58
N TYR A 62 -13.49 -9.65 -1.18
CA TYR A 62 -14.29 -8.48 -0.80
C TYR A 62 -15.34 -8.06 -1.85
N GLY A 63 -15.33 -8.65 -3.06
CA GLY A 63 -16.26 -8.32 -4.13
C GLY A 63 -16.07 -6.89 -4.62
N LEU A 64 -15.00 -6.65 -5.37
CA LEU A 64 -14.70 -5.32 -5.91
C LEU A 64 -15.78 -4.89 -6.91
N THR A 65 -16.15 -3.62 -6.87
CA THR A 65 -17.06 -3.03 -7.86
C THR A 65 -16.38 -2.91 -9.22
N PRO A 66 -17.14 -2.87 -10.34
CA PRO A 66 -16.56 -2.64 -11.67
C PRO A 66 -15.67 -1.40 -11.73
N THR A 67 -16.08 -0.31 -11.06
CA THR A 67 -15.29 0.93 -10.98
C THR A 67 -13.97 0.71 -10.25
N GLN A 68 -13.97 0.02 -9.11
CA GLN A 68 -12.73 -0.25 -8.36
C GLN A 68 -11.76 -1.12 -9.16
N LYS A 69 -12.25 -2.14 -9.88
CA LYS A 69 -11.41 -2.97 -10.75
C LYS A 69 -10.79 -2.14 -11.88
N MET A 70 -11.60 -1.31 -12.53
CA MET A 70 -11.14 -0.43 -13.60
C MET A 70 -10.10 0.57 -13.10
N THR A 71 -10.28 1.13 -11.91
CA THR A 71 -9.30 2.03 -11.30
C THR A 71 -8.00 1.33 -10.98
N LEU A 72 -8.01 0.15 -10.37
CA LEU A 72 -6.77 -0.61 -10.09
C LEU A 72 -6.02 -0.98 -11.37
N ALA A 73 -6.74 -1.37 -12.43
CA ALA A 73 -6.13 -1.64 -13.73
C ALA A 73 -5.51 -0.37 -14.35
N ALA A 74 -6.19 0.77 -14.23
CA ALA A 74 -5.66 2.05 -14.71
C ALA A 74 -4.43 2.50 -13.91
N ASP A 75 -4.42 2.28 -12.60
CA ASP A 75 -3.31 2.64 -11.73
C ASP A 75 -2.02 1.86 -12.08
N LEU A 76 -2.12 0.63 -12.61
CA LEU A 76 -0.98 -0.16 -13.11
C LEU A 76 -0.36 0.41 -14.40
N GLU A 77 -1.14 1.15 -15.19
CA GLU A 77 -0.66 1.84 -16.39
C GLU A 77 -0.04 3.19 -16.05
N LEU A 78 -0.68 3.91 -15.12
CA LEU A 78 -0.29 5.25 -14.72
C LEU A 78 -0.56 5.45 -13.23
N PRO A 79 0.48 5.64 -12.40
CA PRO A 79 0.30 5.83 -10.97
C PRO A 79 -0.43 7.15 -10.71
N GLN A 80 -1.27 7.13 -9.67
CA GLN A 80 -1.87 8.36 -9.15
C GLN A 80 -0.86 9.12 -8.29
N ASN A 81 -1.28 10.30 -7.83
CA ASN A 81 -0.53 11.01 -6.81
C ASN A 81 -0.60 10.25 -5.46
N LEU A 82 0.55 9.82 -4.96
CA LEU A 82 0.67 9.07 -3.70
C LEU A 82 0.11 9.85 -2.50
N ALA A 83 0.33 11.18 -2.43
CA ALA A 83 -0.16 12.00 -1.31
C ALA A 83 -1.69 12.00 -1.23
N ASP A 84 -2.36 12.10 -2.39
CA ASP A 84 -3.82 12.10 -2.49
C ASP A 84 -4.46 10.76 -2.13
N LEU A 85 -3.70 9.68 -2.23
CA LEU A 85 -4.13 8.34 -1.81
C LEU A 85 -3.86 8.09 -0.33
N LEU A 86 -2.69 8.52 0.17
CA LEU A 86 -2.29 8.31 1.56
C LEU A 86 -3.27 8.92 2.57
N VAL A 87 -3.84 10.10 2.26
CA VAL A 87 -4.88 10.73 3.11
C VAL A 87 -6.15 9.88 3.25
N LYS A 88 -6.39 8.93 2.33
CA LYS A 88 -7.54 8.00 2.35
C LYS A 88 -7.22 6.68 3.05
N VAL A 89 -5.96 6.43 3.39
CA VAL A 89 -5.54 5.30 4.21
C VAL A 89 -5.67 5.74 5.67
N THR A 90 -6.81 5.47 6.30
CA THR A 90 -7.13 5.96 7.65
C THR A 90 -6.86 4.93 8.74
N GLU A 91 -6.82 3.64 8.40
CA GLU A 91 -6.62 2.57 9.37
C GLU A 91 -5.12 2.40 9.71
N PRO A 92 -4.75 2.35 11.00
CA PRO A 92 -3.35 2.37 11.43
C PRO A 92 -2.54 1.18 10.93
N GLU A 93 -3.16 -0.01 10.90
CA GLU A 93 -2.57 -1.24 10.37
C GLU A 93 -2.07 -1.03 8.94
N TYR A 94 -2.90 -0.45 8.06
CA TYR A 94 -2.56 -0.24 6.66
C TYR A 94 -1.54 0.88 6.46
N ARG A 95 -1.49 1.87 7.36
CA ARG A 95 -0.43 2.89 7.37
C ARG A 95 0.92 2.27 7.75
N GLY A 96 0.95 1.48 8.82
CA GLY A 96 2.15 0.75 9.25
C GLY A 96 2.69 -0.16 8.14
N MET A 97 1.79 -0.85 7.43
CA MET A 97 2.16 -1.69 6.29
C MET A 97 2.78 -0.91 5.14
N LEU A 98 2.27 0.28 4.80
CA LEU A 98 2.84 1.11 3.73
C LEU A 98 4.24 1.60 4.09
N ILE A 99 4.49 1.96 5.36
CA ILE A 99 5.81 2.36 5.83
C ILE A 99 6.76 1.17 5.74
N HIS A 100 6.39 0.03 6.29
CA HIS A 100 7.19 -1.20 6.24
C HIS A 100 7.52 -1.58 4.78
N PHE A 101 6.55 -1.48 3.88
CA PHE A 101 6.73 -1.77 2.46
C PHE A 101 7.64 -0.76 1.76
N GLY A 102 7.44 0.54 2.00
CA GLY A 102 8.30 1.59 1.49
C GLY A 102 9.74 1.43 1.94
N THR A 103 9.97 1.08 3.22
CA THR A 103 11.31 0.82 3.77
C THR A 103 11.97 -0.37 3.10
N ILE A 104 11.23 -1.47 2.91
CA ILE A 104 11.77 -2.65 2.23
C ILE A 104 12.18 -2.28 0.80
N LEU A 105 11.30 -1.61 0.05
CA LEU A 105 11.54 -1.26 -1.35
C LEU A 105 12.76 -0.36 -1.52
N ALA A 106 12.80 0.76 -0.80
CA ALA A 106 13.89 1.72 -0.87
C ALA A 106 15.26 1.12 -0.54
N ASN A 107 15.30 0.03 0.24
CA ASN A 107 16.55 -0.61 0.65
C ASN A 107 16.82 -1.93 -0.07
N ALA A 108 15.98 -2.33 -1.02
CA ALA A 108 15.96 -3.68 -1.54
C ALA A 108 17.14 -3.99 -2.49
N ASP A 109 17.63 -2.97 -3.20
CA ASP A 109 18.80 -3.03 -4.09
C ASP A 109 20.08 -2.44 -3.44
N GLY A 110 19.95 -1.89 -2.23
CA GLY A 110 21.03 -1.25 -1.48
C GLY A 110 21.34 0.19 -1.90
N ILE A 111 20.55 0.79 -2.80
CA ILE A 111 20.70 2.16 -3.27
C ILE A 111 19.34 2.86 -3.16
N VAL A 112 19.17 3.69 -2.12
CA VAL A 112 17.99 4.55 -2.02
C VAL A 112 18.12 5.69 -3.04
N THR A 113 17.21 5.76 -4.01
CA THR A 113 17.09 6.88 -4.95
C THR A 113 16.38 8.08 -4.31
N GLU A 114 16.53 9.28 -4.90
CA GLU A 114 15.86 10.49 -4.40
C GLU A 114 14.32 10.34 -4.39
N ASP A 115 13.75 9.60 -5.34
CA ASP A 115 12.31 9.35 -5.40
C ASP A 115 11.84 8.39 -4.31
N GLU A 116 12.63 7.37 -3.99
CA GLU A 116 12.36 6.45 -2.87
C GLU A 116 12.50 7.15 -1.52
N GLU A 117 13.53 7.98 -1.34
CA GLU A 117 13.70 8.80 -0.14
C GLU A 117 12.54 9.78 0.03
N ARG A 118 12.04 10.36 -1.06
CA ARG A 118 10.85 11.22 -1.07
C ARG A 118 9.60 10.44 -0.68
N ILE A 119 9.40 9.24 -1.21
CA ILE A 119 8.28 8.37 -0.85
C ILE A 119 8.32 8.01 0.64
N LEU A 120 9.47 7.60 1.16
CA LEU A 120 9.68 7.32 2.58
C LEU A 120 9.37 8.54 3.45
N SER A 121 9.92 9.69 3.09
CA SER A 121 9.69 10.94 3.81
C SER A 121 8.21 11.32 3.85
N MET A 122 7.49 11.13 2.73
CA MET A 122 6.05 11.37 2.65
C MET A 122 5.24 10.39 3.52
N LEU A 123 5.60 9.10 3.51
CA LEU A 123 4.96 8.08 4.35
C LEU A 123 5.13 8.40 5.84
N HIS A 124 6.34 8.78 6.25
CA HIS A 124 6.63 9.21 7.61
C HIS A 124 5.92 10.51 8.00
N ALA A 125 5.90 11.53 7.13
CA ALA A 125 5.26 12.80 7.43
C ALA A 125 3.73 12.67 7.57
N GLN A 126 3.07 11.91 6.69
CA GLN A 126 1.62 11.67 6.74
C GLN A 126 1.19 10.87 7.97
N GLN A 127 2.07 10.02 8.52
CA GLN A 127 1.84 9.34 9.79
C GLN A 127 1.74 10.34 10.96
N MET A 128 2.44 11.46 10.89
CA MET A 128 2.46 12.46 11.96
C MET A 128 1.23 13.37 11.93
N ASP A 129 0.51 13.52 10.82
CA ASP A 129 -0.51 14.57 10.66
C ASP A 129 -1.98 14.16 10.93
N SER A 130 -2.30 12.86 11.11
CA SER A 130 -3.72 12.43 11.24
C SER A 130 -4.10 11.85 12.62
N ILE A 131 -4.76 12.70 13.44
CA ILE A 131 -5.79 12.45 14.50
C ILE A 131 -5.38 11.65 15.77
N ASP A 132 -5.74 12.22 16.94
CA ASP A 132 -5.48 11.78 18.34
C ASP A 132 -4.15 11.07 18.53
N ALA A 133 -3.15 11.79 18.06
CA ALA A 133 -2.00 11.18 17.46
C ALA A 133 -1.04 10.61 18.51
N ASP A 134 -1.04 11.04 19.77
CA ASP A 134 0.03 10.63 20.67
C ASP A 134 -0.05 9.16 21.10
N LYS A 135 -1.24 8.61 21.38
CA LYS A 135 -1.35 7.18 21.73
C LYS A 135 -1.10 6.26 20.54
N LEU A 136 -1.65 6.60 19.38
CA LEU A 136 -1.48 5.80 18.18
C LEU A 136 -0.09 5.97 17.56
N ARG A 137 0.51 7.17 17.62
CA ARG A 137 1.92 7.41 17.29
C ARG A 137 2.81 6.57 18.18
N GLU A 138 2.54 6.50 19.48
CA GLU A 138 3.31 5.65 20.37
C GLU A 138 3.10 4.17 20.07
N GLU A 139 1.89 3.72 19.75
CA GLU A 139 1.65 2.32 19.34
C GLU A 139 2.36 1.97 18.03
N ILE A 140 2.29 2.81 17.00
CA ILE A 140 2.97 2.56 15.72
C ILE A 140 4.48 2.78 15.85
N ARG A 141 4.95 3.79 16.59
CA ARG A 141 6.39 4.00 16.86
C ARG A 141 6.96 2.83 17.63
N LYS A 142 6.22 2.34 18.64
CA LYS A 142 6.59 1.15 19.39
C LYS A 142 6.58 -0.09 18.50
N ASP A 143 5.57 -0.27 17.65
CA ASP A 143 5.54 -1.35 16.67
C ASP A 143 6.75 -1.25 15.72
N MET A 144 7.05 -0.07 15.20
CA MET A 144 8.22 0.16 14.37
C MET A 144 9.54 -0.07 15.11
N GLU A 145 9.66 0.37 16.36
CA GLU A 145 10.87 0.19 17.18
C GLU A 145 11.07 -1.27 17.59
N GLU A 146 9.99 -1.97 17.95
CA GLU A 146 9.98 -3.40 18.26
C GLU A 146 10.38 -4.22 17.02
N HIS A 147 9.88 -3.84 15.85
CA HIS A 147 10.16 -4.54 14.60
C HIS A 147 11.34 -3.93 13.82
N ARG A 148 12.03 -2.89 14.32
CA ARG A 148 13.13 -2.22 13.59
C ARG A 148 14.30 -3.15 13.37
N ALA A 149 14.70 -3.89 14.41
CA ALA A 149 15.78 -4.87 14.29
C ALA A 149 15.41 -6.01 13.33
N GLU A 150 14.12 -6.36 13.27
CA GLU A 150 13.59 -7.33 12.32
C GLU A 150 13.65 -6.75 10.91
N LEU A 151 13.12 -5.55 10.68
CA LEU A 151 13.22 -4.77 9.44
C LEU A 151 14.66 -4.65 8.93
N ASP A 152 15.60 -4.25 9.78
CA ASP A 152 17.02 -4.11 9.43
C ASP A 152 17.64 -5.46 9.03
N SER A 153 17.31 -6.53 9.77
CA SER A 153 17.73 -7.89 9.45
C SER A 153 17.09 -8.39 8.14
N GLU A 154 15.82 -8.07 7.91
CA GLU A 154 15.06 -8.43 6.73
C GLU A 154 15.62 -7.75 5.48
N VAL A 155 15.91 -6.45 5.56
CA VAL A 155 16.58 -5.68 4.50
C VAL A 155 17.95 -6.29 4.18
N ALA A 156 18.74 -6.60 5.21
CA ALA A 156 20.05 -7.23 5.03
C ALA A 156 19.96 -8.63 4.39
N GLU A 157 18.94 -9.42 4.70
CA GLU A 157 18.67 -10.70 4.03
C GLU A 157 18.27 -10.52 2.56
N LEU A 158 17.48 -9.50 2.25
CA LEU A 158 17.04 -9.23 0.88
C LEU A 158 18.23 -8.86 -0.01
N GLN A 159 19.12 -8.00 0.49
CA GLN A 159 20.35 -7.60 -0.19
C GLN A 159 21.30 -8.79 -0.44
N LYS A 160 21.41 -9.73 0.52
CA LYS A 160 22.24 -10.94 0.35
C LYS A 160 21.68 -11.92 -0.68
N ASN A 161 20.37 -11.92 -0.92
CA ASN A 161 19.66 -12.86 -1.79
C ASN A 161 19.32 -12.25 -3.17
N ALA A 162 20.07 -11.27 -3.65
CA ALA A 162 19.83 -10.51 -4.90
C ALA A 162 19.96 -11.32 -6.21
N GLY A 163 19.77 -12.65 -6.17
CA GLY A 163 20.10 -13.55 -7.27
C GLY A 163 19.02 -13.79 -8.33
N ILE A 164 17.69 -13.76 -8.07
CA ILE A 164 16.71 -14.33 -9.04
C ILE A 164 15.33 -13.61 -9.14
N LYS A 165 14.94 -12.66 -8.26
CA LYS A 165 13.59 -12.02 -8.35
C LYS A 165 13.62 -10.53 -8.05
N SER A 166 12.75 -9.78 -8.75
CA SER A 166 12.53 -8.33 -8.56
C SER A 166 12.39 -8.01 -7.06
N PRO A 167 13.02 -6.94 -6.56
CA PRO A 167 12.92 -6.54 -5.16
C PRO A 167 11.48 -6.21 -4.73
N VAL A 168 10.68 -5.64 -5.65
CA VAL A 168 9.26 -5.37 -5.46
C VAL A 168 8.46 -6.64 -5.22
N LEU A 169 8.70 -7.70 -6.01
CA LEU A 169 8.01 -8.97 -5.83
C LEU A 169 8.25 -9.60 -4.46
N LYS A 170 9.49 -9.54 -3.96
CA LYS A 170 9.82 -10.05 -2.64
C LYS A 170 9.13 -9.26 -1.53
N ALA A 171 9.06 -7.94 -1.68
CA ALA A 171 8.34 -7.07 -0.75
C ALA A 171 6.83 -7.38 -0.74
N LEU A 172 6.24 -7.58 -1.92
CA LEU A 172 4.82 -7.94 -2.06
C LEU A 172 4.48 -9.31 -1.47
N ASP A 173 5.32 -10.34 -1.71
CA ASP A 173 5.19 -11.68 -1.11
C ASP A 173 5.14 -11.62 0.43
N ARG A 174 6.00 -10.79 1.03
CA ARG A 174 6.06 -10.64 2.50
C ARG A 174 4.87 -9.87 3.06
N MET A 175 4.44 -8.80 2.39
CA MET A 175 3.27 -8.03 2.77
C MET A 175 2.01 -8.90 2.85
N LEU A 176 1.82 -9.78 1.88
CA LEU A 176 0.67 -10.69 1.84
C LEU A 176 0.70 -11.74 2.95
N LYS A 177 1.88 -12.26 3.29
CA LYS A 177 2.03 -13.15 4.45
C LYS A 177 1.61 -12.46 5.74
N LYS A 178 2.01 -11.20 5.95
CA LYS A 178 1.58 -10.41 7.13
C LYS A 178 0.07 -10.16 7.15
N LEU A 179 -0.54 -9.94 5.98
CA LEU A 179 -1.99 -9.80 5.84
C LEU A 179 -2.75 -11.14 5.94
N ASN A 180 -2.06 -12.27 6.10
CA ASN A 180 -2.63 -13.61 6.00
C ASN A 180 -3.42 -13.83 4.70
N ILE A 181 -2.98 -13.19 3.61
CA ILE A 181 -3.56 -13.34 2.27
C ILE A 181 -2.78 -14.43 1.56
N GLU A 182 -3.39 -15.60 1.41
CA GLU A 182 -2.81 -16.69 0.61
C GLU A 182 -2.84 -16.32 -0.89
N MET A 183 -1.67 -16.33 -1.51
CA MET A 183 -1.56 -16.26 -2.96
C MET A 183 -1.99 -17.59 -3.57
N LEU A 184 -2.95 -17.55 -4.49
CA LEU A 184 -3.31 -18.74 -5.28
C LEU A 184 -2.13 -19.08 -6.20
N GLY A 185 -1.71 -20.35 -6.14
CA GLY A 185 -0.67 -20.92 -7.01
C GLY A 185 -1.00 -20.79 -8.48
#